data_AF-A0A963FBW8-F1
#
_entry.id   AF-A0A963FBW8-F1
#
_cell.length_a   1.000
_cell.length_b   1.000
_cell.length_c   1.000
_cell.angle_alpha   90.00
_cell.angle_beta   90.00
_cell.angle_gamma   90.00
#
_symmetry.space_group_name_H-M   'P 1'
#
loop_
_entity.id
_entity.type
_entity.pdbx_description
1 polymer ?
#
loop_
_entity_poly.entity_id
_entity_poly.type
_entity_poly.pdbx_seq_one_letter_code
_entity_poly.pdbx_strand_id
1 'polypeptide(L)'
;EPGKTVSATFTAEKAGVYPYYCTEFCSALHLEMQGYLLVKPKGYQAKATGMQEGQAYTKADYEKQVKTNVDTQAVIDSVVAFITSHNYKDFPEVVALVEDATDQLGFADEAKKKAEEFAAKEDFQNATLWAGQHWQYQVKTADLGLRAKTFLEEHG
;
A
#
# COMPACT_ATOMS: atom_id res chain seq x y z
N GLU A 1 -14.21 8.97 -16.82
CA GLU A 1 -14.18 7.50 -16.97
C GLU A 1 -12.76 6.99 -16.89
N PRO A 2 -12.54 5.76 -16.39
CA PRO A 2 -11.22 5.13 -16.36
C PRO A 2 -10.53 5.20 -17.73
N GLY A 3 -9.26 5.58 -17.75
CA GLY A 3 -8.48 5.72 -18.98
C GLY A 3 -8.76 6.98 -19.81
N LYS A 4 -9.63 7.89 -19.35
CA LYS A 4 -9.90 9.19 -20.01
C LYS A 4 -9.39 10.36 -19.19
N THR A 5 -8.81 11.35 -19.87
CA THR A 5 -8.47 12.66 -19.30
C THR A 5 -9.53 13.67 -19.69
N VAL A 6 -10.04 14.41 -18.71
CA VAL A 6 -10.96 15.53 -18.93
C VAL A 6 -10.31 16.79 -18.36
N SER A 7 -10.52 17.94 -19.01
CA SER A 7 -10.05 19.24 -18.55
C SER A 7 -11.21 20.16 -18.27
N ALA A 8 -11.13 20.93 -17.18
CA ALA A 8 -12.08 21.97 -16.84
C ALA A 8 -11.34 23.29 -16.62
N THR A 9 -11.98 24.40 -16.98
CA THR A 9 -11.46 25.76 -16.76
C THR A 9 -12.47 26.53 -15.93
N PHE A 10 -12.00 27.22 -14.90
CA PHE A 10 -12.81 28.09 -14.06
C PHE A 10 -12.02 29.34 -13.67
N THR A 11 -12.72 30.41 -13.32
CA THR A 11 -12.14 31.66 -12.82
C THR A 11 -12.51 31.85 -11.36
N ALA A 12 -11.51 31.95 -10.49
CA ALA A 12 -11.73 32.27 -9.08
C ALA A 12 -11.70 33.80 -8.89
N GLU A 13 -12.87 34.39 -8.66
CA GLU A 13 -13.01 35.86 -8.53
C GLU A 13 -12.44 36.42 -7.23
N LYS A 14 -12.40 35.60 -6.17
CA LYS A 14 -11.99 36.03 -4.83
C LYS A 14 -10.84 35.16 -4.33
N ALA A 15 -9.94 35.76 -3.56
CA ALA A 15 -8.98 34.99 -2.79
C ALA A 15 -9.72 34.24 -1.67
N GLY A 16 -9.31 33.01 -1.38
CA GLY A 16 -9.97 32.18 -0.39
C GLY A 16 -9.66 30.70 -0.56
N VAL A 17 -10.34 29.88 0.25
CA VAL A 17 -10.29 28.42 0.18
C VAL A 17 -11.56 27.93 -0.50
N TYR A 18 -11.38 27.18 -1.58
CA TYR A 18 -12.45 26.58 -2.37
C TYR A 18 -12.42 25.06 -2.15
N PRO A 19 -13.32 24.50 -1.32
CA PRO A 19 -13.43 23.06 -1.16
C PRO A 19 -13.97 22.43 -2.44
N TYR A 20 -13.48 21.25 -2.78
CA TYR A 20 -14.01 20.42 -3.84
C TYR A 20 -14.11 18.99 -3.33
N TYR A 21 -15.05 18.24 -3.87
CA TYR A 21 -15.30 16.85 -3.48
C TYR A 21 -15.72 16.04 -4.70
N CYS A 22 -15.51 14.73 -4.63
CA CYS A 22 -15.98 13.81 -5.65
C CYS A 22 -17.50 13.76 -5.63
N THR A 23 -18.16 14.04 -6.76
CA THR A 23 -19.64 14.00 -6.86
C THR A 23 -20.17 12.64 -7.27
N GLU A 24 -19.31 11.76 -7.79
CA GLU A 24 -19.68 10.43 -8.28
C GLU A 24 -19.17 9.34 -7.35
N PHE A 25 -20.05 8.42 -6.95
CA PHE A 25 -19.70 7.32 -6.08
C PHE A 25 -18.63 6.42 -6.73
N CYS A 26 -17.44 6.39 -6.13
CA CYS A 26 -16.24 5.76 -6.70
C CYS A 26 -15.66 4.61 -5.87
N SER A 27 -15.95 4.54 -4.56
CA SER A 27 -15.62 3.43 -3.65
C SER A 27 -16.17 3.69 -2.24
N ALA A 28 -15.89 2.79 -1.29
CA ALA A 28 -16.27 2.92 0.13
C ALA A 28 -15.78 4.22 0.79
N LEU A 29 -14.67 4.81 0.32
CA LEU A 29 -14.12 6.07 0.84
C LEU A 29 -14.53 7.30 0.00
N HIS A 30 -15.62 7.23 -0.76
CA HIS A 30 -16.12 8.34 -1.57
C HIS A 30 -16.30 9.64 -0.76
N LEU A 31 -16.81 9.55 0.47
CA LEU A 31 -17.03 10.70 1.35
C LEU A 31 -15.72 11.33 1.85
N GLU A 32 -14.60 10.61 1.77
CA GLU A 32 -13.28 11.12 2.14
C GLU A 32 -12.55 11.76 0.96
N MET A 33 -13.06 11.60 -0.27
CA MET A 33 -12.49 12.20 -1.49
C MET A 33 -12.85 13.68 -1.61
N GLN A 34 -12.29 14.47 -0.71
CA GLN A 34 -12.39 15.92 -0.66
C GLN A 34 -11.01 16.57 -0.71
N GLY A 35 -10.96 17.82 -1.15
CA GLY A 35 -9.75 18.62 -1.17
C GLY A 35 -10.04 20.11 -1.08
N TYR A 36 -8.98 20.89 -0.91
CA TYR A 36 -9.05 22.33 -0.77
C TYR A 36 -8.15 23.00 -1.80
N LEU A 37 -8.72 23.90 -2.60
CA LEU A 37 -7.97 24.77 -3.47
C LEU A 37 -7.79 26.14 -2.79
N LEU A 38 -6.54 26.50 -2.49
CA LEU A 38 -6.21 27.82 -1.95
C LEU A 38 -5.93 28.82 -3.08
N VAL A 39 -6.83 29.79 -3.27
CA VAL A 39 -6.66 30.91 -4.20
C VAL A 39 -6.04 32.08 -3.44
N LYS A 40 -4.80 32.41 -3.79
CA LYS A 40 -4.02 33.47 -3.14
C LYS A 40 -4.33 34.83 -3.76
N PRO A 41 -4.33 35.92 -2.98
CA PRO A 41 -4.51 37.26 -3.53
C PRO A 41 -3.32 37.66 -4.42
N LYS A 42 -3.57 38.61 -5.32
CA LYS A 42 -2.53 39.17 -6.20
C LYS A 42 -1.42 39.79 -5.35
N GLY A 43 -0.16 39.39 -5.61
CA GLY A 43 1.00 39.86 -4.83
C GLY A 43 1.27 39.07 -3.55
N TYR A 44 0.57 37.94 -3.31
CA TYR A 44 0.90 37.04 -2.22
C TYR A 44 2.34 36.51 -2.36
N GLN A 45 3.21 36.95 -1.46
CA GLN A 45 4.55 36.40 -1.31
C GLN A 45 4.44 35.19 -0.40
N ALA A 46 4.49 34.00 -1.00
CA ALA A 46 4.59 32.79 -0.21
C ALA A 46 5.89 32.88 0.61
N LYS A 47 5.77 32.90 1.94
CA LYS A 47 6.91 32.50 2.76
C LYS A 47 7.20 31.07 2.36
N ALA A 48 8.37 30.83 1.76
CA ALA A 48 8.91 29.49 1.68
C ALA A 48 9.24 29.04 3.11
N THR A 49 8.22 28.62 3.86
CA THR A 49 8.42 27.55 4.82
C THR A 49 8.85 26.38 3.96
N GLY A 50 10.13 26.00 4.06
CA GLY A 50 10.59 24.76 3.44
C GLY A 50 9.62 23.68 3.89
N MET A 51 8.87 23.11 2.94
CA MET A 51 8.22 21.84 3.21
C MET A 51 9.36 20.91 3.61
N GLN A 52 9.41 20.50 4.88
CA GLN A 52 10.22 19.35 5.21
C GLN A 52 9.54 18.18 4.50
N GLU A 53 10.18 17.69 3.44
CA GLU A 53 9.74 16.50 2.73
C GLU A 53 9.66 15.34 3.72
N GLY A 54 8.44 15.02 4.14
CA GLY A 54 8.07 13.80 4.86
C GLY A 54 9.05 13.35 5.94
N GLN A 55 9.03 12.05 6.20
CA GLN A 55 10.05 11.40 7.01
C GLN A 55 11.23 11.03 6.10
N ALA A 56 12.43 11.48 6.46
CA ALA A 56 13.66 11.00 5.86
C ALA A 56 14.03 9.65 6.49
N TYR A 57 14.22 8.63 5.65
CA TYR A 57 14.62 7.30 6.08
C TYR A 57 16.13 7.12 5.97
N THR A 58 16.71 6.59 7.04
CA THR A 58 18.11 6.21 7.11
C THR A 58 18.32 4.75 6.71
N LYS A 59 19.58 4.36 6.54
CA LYS A 59 19.95 2.94 6.40
C LYS A 59 19.42 2.08 7.55
N ALA A 60 19.45 2.60 8.77
CA ALA A 60 18.96 1.89 9.95
C ALA A 60 17.43 1.66 9.89
N ASP A 61 16.68 2.62 9.35
CA ASP A 61 15.24 2.48 9.14
C ASP A 61 14.94 1.39 8.09
N TYR A 62 15.69 1.39 6.99
CA TYR A 62 15.62 0.34 5.97
C TYR A 62 15.91 -1.04 6.56
N GLU A 63 17.01 -1.20 7.29
CA GLU A 63 17.41 -2.47 7.90
C GLU A 63 16.36 -2.96 8.92
N LYS A 64 15.79 -2.05 9.70
CA LYS A 64 14.68 -2.35 10.62
C LYS A 64 13.44 -2.84 9.87
N GLN A 65 13.11 -2.20 8.75
CA GLN A 65 11.99 -2.63 7.91
C GLN A 65 12.26 -4.01 7.30
N VAL A 66 13.46 -4.24 6.75
CA VAL A 66 13.85 -5.55 6.20
C VAL A 66 13.77 -6.65 7.26
N LYS A 67 14.20 -6.38 8.49
CA LYS A 67 14.03 -7.33 9.59
C LYS A 67 12.56 -7.67 9.82
N THR A 68 11.69 -6.66 9.85
CA THR A 68 10.23 -6.86 9.99
C THR A 68 9.68 -7.72 8.85
N ASN A 69 10.16 -7.52 7.63
CA ASN A 69 9.76 -8.31 6.46
C ASN A 69 10.19 -9.78 6.58
N VAL A 70 11.41 -10.03 7.06
CA VAL A 70 11.91 -11.39 7.31
C VAL A 70 11.11 -12.08 8.41
N ASP A 71 10.85 -11.38 9.53
CA ASP A 71 10.04 -11.92 10.63
C ASP A 71 8.61 -12.24 10.15
N THR A 72 8.02 -11.37 9.31
CA THR A 72 6.69 -11.58 8.72
C THR A 72 6.68 -12.78 7.76
N GLN A 73 7.75 -12.96 6.96
CA GLN A 73 7.87 -14.12 6.07
C GLN A 73 7.87 -15.43 6.86
N ALA A 74 8.55 -15.50 7.99
CA ALA A 74 8.55 -16.69 8.84
C ALA A 74 7.14 -17.06 9.33
N VAL A 75 6.29 -16.06 9.60
CA VAL A 75 4.88 -16.28 9.95
C VAL A 75 4.12 -16.83 8.74
N ILE A 76 4.27 -16.24 7.55
CA ILE A 76 3.66 -16.73 6.31
C ILE A 76 4.05 -18.19 6.06
N ASP A 77 5.34 -18.51 6.16
CA ASP A 77 5.85 -19.86 5.92
C ASP A 77 5.23 -20.87 6.90
N SER A 78 5.02 -20.48 8.17
CA SER A 78 4.35 -21.33 9.16
C SER A 78 2.87 -21.60 8.81
N VAL A 79 2.18 -20.61 8.25
CA VAL A 79 0.78 -20.74 7.81
C VAL A 79 0.68 -21.58 6.55
N VAL A 80 1.58 -21.38 5.58
CA VAL A 80 1.67 -22.20 4.37
C VAL A 80 1.94 -23.66 4.72
N ALA A 81 2.85 -23.92 5.66
CA ALA A 81 3.13 -25.28 6.14
C ALA A 81 1.89 -25.93 6.77
N PHE A 82 1.07 -25.16 7.50
CA PHE A 82 -0.20 -25.66 8.05
C PHE A 82 -1.21 -25.97 6.95
N ILE A 83 -1.45 -25.05 6.02
CA ILE A 83 -2.45 -25.24 4.94
C ILE A 83 -2.07 -26.44 4.07
N THR A 84 -0.79 -26.56 3.72
CA THR A 84 -0.30 -27.64 2.83
C THR A 84 -0.25 -29.01 3.49
N SER A 85 -0.30 -29.10 4.83
CA SER A 85 -0.42 -30.36 5.55
C SER A 85 -1.87 -30.87 5.67
N HIS A 86 -2.85 -30.08 5.26
CA HIS A 86 -4.27 -30.42 5.25
C HIS A 86 -4.78 -30.62 3.81
N ASN A 87 -5.96 -31.23 3.68
CA ASN A 87 -6.62 -31.45 2.39
C ASN A 87 -7.29 -30.18 1.85
N TYR A 88 -6.57 -29.05 1.83
CA TYR A 88 -7.13 -27.75 1.47
C TYR A 88 -7.73 -27.71 0.06
N LYS A 89 -7.24 -28.58 -0.83
CA LYS A 89 -7.72 -28.71 -2.22
C LYS A 89 -9.14 -29.24 -2.32
N ASP A 90 -9.66 -29.87 -1.26
CA ASP A 90 -11.04 -30.36 -1.22
C ASP A 90 -12.03 -29.22 -0.96
N PHE A 91 -11.54 -28.04 -0.56
CA PHE A 91 -12.34 -26.89 -0.19
C PHE A 91 -12.13 -25.72 -1.18
N PRO A 92 -13.06 -25.49 -2.13
CA PRO A 92 -12.91 -24.44 -3.15
C PRO A 92 -12.67 -23.03 -2.59
N GLU A 93 -13.27 -22.71 -1.44
CA GLU A 93 -13.06 -21.42 -0.77
C GLU A 93 -11.62 -21.26 -0.28
N VAL A 94 -11.02 -22.32 0.27
CA VAL A 94 -9.64 -22.31 0.72
C VAL A 94 -8.68 -22.24 -0.47
N VAL A 95 -8.98 -22.94 -1.57
CA VAL A 95 -8.21 -22.84 -2.81
C VAL A 95 -8.17 -21.40 -3.32
N ALA A 96 -9.32 -20.72 -3.38
CA ALA A 96 -9.38 -19.32 -3.81
C ALA A 96 -8.53 -18.39 -2.90
N LEU A 97 -8.59 -18.59 -1.58
CA LEU A 97 -7.77 -17.82 -0.64
C LEU A 97 -6.26 -18.08 -0.83
N VAL A 98 -5.86 -19.32 -1.13
CA VAL A 98 -4.47 -19.68 -1.39
C VAL A 98 -3.98 -19.10 -2.72
N GLU A 99 -4.82 -19.08 -3.76
CA GLU A 99 -4.51 -18.45 -5.04
C GLU A 99 -4.29 -16.94 -4.86
N ASP A 100 -5.22 -16.24 -4.20
CA ASP A 100 -5.09 -14.81 -3.90
C ASP A 100 -3.82 -14.51 -3.07
N ALA A 101 -3.52 -15.36 -2.08
CA ALA A 101 -2.33 -15.22 -1.24
C ALA A 101 -1.03 -15.40 -2.06
N THR A 102 -1.04 -16.29 -3.05
CA THR A 102 0.08 -16.54 -3.96
C THR A 102 0.31 -15.34 -4.88
N ASP A 103 -0.74 -14.71 -5.39
CA ASP A 103 -0.64 -13.49 -6.18
C ASP A 103 -0.04 -12.34 -5.36
N GLN A 104 -0.45 -12.19 -4.09
CA GLN A 104 0.15 -11.19 -3.19
C GLN A 104 1.65 -11.45 -2.95
N LEU A 105 2.08 -12.71 -2.85
CA LEU A 105 3.51 -13.04 -2.75
C LEU A 105 4.28 -12.66 -4.02
N GLY A 106 3.69 -12.83 -5.20
CA GLY A 106 4.27 -12.34 -6.46
C GLY A 106 4.52 -10.83 -6.42
N PHE A 107 3.54 -10.04 -5.96
CA PHE A 107 3.71 -8.59 -5.81
C PHE A 107 4.73 -8.23 -4.71
N ALA A 108 4.80 -9.03 -3.63
CA ALA A 108 5.80 -8.86 -2.59
C ALA A 108 7.22 -9.05 -3.18
N ASP A 109 7.45 -10.07 -4.00
CA ASP A 109 8.75 -10.32 -4.63
C ASP A 109 9.18 -9.18 -5.56
N GLU A 110 8.26 -8.61 -6.33
CA GLU A 110 8.55 -7.43 -7.15
C GLU A 110 8.91 -6.21 -6.31
N ALA A 111 8.17 -5.97 -5.23
CA ALA A 111 8.45 -4.87 -4.29
C ALA A 111 9.81 -5.06 -3.59
N LYS A 112 10.17 -6.30 -3.24
CA LYS A 112 11.47 -6.65 -2.65
C LYS A 112 12.62 -6.30 -3.58
N LYS A 113 12.53 -6.72 -4.84
CA LYS A 113 13.56 -6.43 -5.86
C LYS A 113 13.79 -4.93 -6.00
N LYS A 114 12.71 -4.14 -6.07
CA LYS A 114 12.81 -2.67 -6.10
C LYS A 114 13.49 -2.12 -4.84
N ALA A 115 13.12 -2.61 -3.66
CA ALA A 115 13.75 -2.18 -2.41
C ALA A 115 15.26 -2.45 -2.41
N GLU A 116 15.69 -3.65 -2.83
CA GLU A 116 17.09 -4.05 -2.94
C GLU A 116 17.86 -3.21 -3.98
N GLU A 117 17.25 -2.92 -5.13
CA GLU A 117 17.83 -2.06 -6.18
C GLU A 117 18.07 -0.62 -5.72
N PHE A 118 17.16 -0.05 -4.92
CA PHE A 118 17.36 1.28 -4.33
C PHE A 118 18.39 1.25 -3.20
N ALA A 119 18.37 0.21 -2.35
CA ALA A 119 19.35 0.04 -1.29
C ALA A 119 20.77 -0.09 -1.85
N ALA A 120 20.95 -0.80 -2.98
CA ALA A 120 22.23 -0.93 -3.66
C ALA A 120 22.80 0.39 -4.19
N LYS A 121 21.94 1.40 -4.39
CA LYS A 121 22.31 2.76 -4.80
C LYS A 121 22.44 3.73 -3.62
N GLU A 122 22.38 3.21 -2.38
CA GLU A 122 22.33 3.99 -1.14
C GLU A 122 21.15 4.97 -1.06
N ASP A 123 20.10 4.74 -1.86
CA ASP A 123 18.85 5.51 -1.84
C ASP A 123 17.90 4.91 -0.79
N PHE A 124 18.23 5.15 0.49
CA PHE A 124 17.48 4.58 1.62
C PHE A 124 16.08 5.15 1.78
N GLN A 125 15.79 6.30 1.17
CA GLN A 125 14.44 6.86 1.12
C GLN A 125 13.54 5.94 0.30
N ASN A 126 13.91 5.67 -0.97
CA ASN A 126 13.12 4.79 -1.81
C ASN A 126 13.21 3.33 -1.37
N ALA A 127 14.37 2.89 -0.87
CA ALA A 127 14.52 1.51 -0.38
C ALA A 127 13.54 1.22 0.77
N THR A 128 13.42 2.12 1.75
CA THR A 128 12.49 1.94 2.88
C THR A 128 11.04 1.95 2.43
N LEU A 129 10.66 2.84 1.51
CA LEU A 129 9.30 2.89 0.97
C LEU A 129 8.93 1.58 0.24
N TRP A 130 9.81 1.05 -0.60
CA TRP A 130 9.56 -0.22 -1.28
C TRP A 130 9.63 -1.42 -0.33
N ALA A 131 10.49 -1.40 0.69
CA ALA A 131 10.49 -2.41 1.74
C ALA A 131 9.19 -2.39 2.56
N GLY A 132 8.61 -1.21 2.79
CA GLY A 132 7.27 -1.07 3.39
C GLY A 132 6.16 -1.57 2.48
N GLN A 133 6.26 -1.34 1.16
CA GLN A 133 5.30 -1.90 0.19
C GLN A 133 5.36 -3.43 0.14
N HIS A 134 6.56 -4.01 0.20
CA HIS A 134 6.75 -5.46 0.34
C HIS A 134 6.05 -5.99 1.58
N TRP A 135 6.25 -5.33 2.73
CA TRP A 135 5.58 -5.70 3.99
C TRP A 135 4.06 -5.66 3.89
N GLN A 136 3.47 -4.67 3.23
CA GLN A 136 2.02 -4.59 3.04
C GLN A 136 1.47 -5.79 2.26
N TYR A 137 2.18 -6.24 1.22
CA TYR A 137 1.80 -7.45 0.49
C TYR A 137 1.94 -8.70 1.35
N GLN A 138 3.02 -8.81 2.15
CA GLN A 138 3.17 -9.90 3.12
C GLN A 138 2.05 -9.94 4.15
N VAL A 139 1.64 -8.80 4.70
CA VAL A 139 0.52 -8.72 5.65
C VAL A 139 -0.79 -9.20 5.02
N LYS A 140 -1.05 -8.84 3.75
CA LYS A 140 -2.21 -9.35 3.01
C LYS A 140 -2.13 -10.87 2.78
N THR A 141 -0.96 -11.39 2.39
CA THR A 141 -0.74 -12.84 2.28
C THR A 141 -1.00 -13.54 3.62
N ALA A 142 -0.49 -12.98 4.73
CA ALA A 142 -0.68 -13.54 6.05
C ALA A 142 -2.16 -13.55 6.47
N ASP A 143 -2.90 -12.47 6.21
CA ASP A 143 -4.35 -12.40 6.47
C ASP A 143 -5.14 -13.47 5.69
N LEU A 144 -4.90 -13.57 4.38
CA LEU A 144 -5.55 -14.57 3.52
C LEU A 144 -5.20 -15.99 3.97
N GLY A 145 -3.93 -16.24 4.30
CA GLY A 145 -3.47 -17.52 4.83
C GLY A 145 -4.10 -17.85 6.19
N LEU A 146 -4.24 -16.88 7.09
CA LEU A 146 -4.90 -17.08 8.38
C LEU A 146 -6.38 -17.39 8.21
N ARG A 147 -7.08 -16.72 7.29
CA ARG A 147 -8.48 -17.04 6.95
C ARG A 147 -8.63 -18.46 6.40
N ALA A 148 -7.73 -18.86 5.50
CA ALA A 148 -7.67 -20.23 4.98
C ALA A 148 -7.42 -21.25 6.09
N LYS A 149 -6.48 -20.95 6.99
CA LYS A 149 -6.19 -21.78 8.16
C LYS A 149 -7.41 -21.92 9.07
N THR A 150 -8.06 -20.83 9.44
CA THR A 150 -9.26 -20.85 10.31
C THR A 150 -10.37 -21.69 9.68
N PHE A 151 -10.60 -21.56 8.37
CA PHE A 151 -11.57 -22.39 7.67
C PHE A 151 -11.25 -23.88 7.80
N LEU A 152 -9.98 -24.27 7.61
CA LEU A 152 -9.55 -25.66 7.74
C LEU A 152 -9.64 -26.17 9.19
N GLU A 153 -9.44 -25.32 10.19
CA GLU A 153 -9.63 -25.69 11.60
C GLU A 153 -11.11 -25.93 11.95
N GLU A 154 -12.03 -25.24 11.27
CA GLU A 154 -13.49 -25.35 11.51
C GLU A 154 -14.17 -26.44 10.66
N HIS A 155 -13.61 -26.75 9.49
CA HIS A 155 -14.28 -27.59 8.47
C HIS A 155 -13.41 -28.73 7.91
N GLY A 156 -12.11 -28.75 8.19
CA GLY A 156 -11.11 -29.68 7.64
C GLY A 156 -10.80 -30.88 8.52
#